data_AF-A0A976K9V9-F1
#
_entry.id   AF-A0A976K9V9-F1
#
_cell.length_a   1.000
_cell.length_b   1.000
_cell.length_c   1.000
_cell.angle_alpha   90.00
_cell.angle_beta   90.00
_cell.angle_gamma   90.00
#
_symmetry.space_group_name_H-M   'P 1'
#
loop_
_entity.id
_entity.type
_entity.pdbx_description
1 polymer ?
#
loop_
_entity_poly.entity_id
_entity_poly.type
_entity_poly.pdbx_seq_one_letter_code
_entity_poly.pdbx_strand_id
1 'polypeptide(L)'
;MAIDRIEKVLAQELEELGNKGTLKGQEQVITDLLPAEVAEGPRYLLAGEGDRRFLRMNSNSYLGMSLLQEVVEAEEKAARKFGTGPGAVRFISGTYHPHIELERRLAEFHGREACMIFSSAYATSMGVLPPLITADTVVVSDELNHNCIINAMRLARPREKKIYRHLDLGELDTQLAEAAGESRRAIVVTDGIFSMRGDHAPLDEIMAIARKYDEQYPE
;
A
#
# COMPACT_ATOMS: atom_id res chain seq x y z
N MET A 1 26.11 -15.80 15.61
CA MET A 1 26.73 -16.51 14.47
C MET A 1 27.91 -15.66 14.03
N ALA A 2 29.09 -16.22 13.70
CA ALA A 2 30.19 -15.42 13.17
C ALA A 2 29.82 -14.83 11.80
N ILE A 3 30.32 -13.64 11.47
CA ILE A 3 30.04 -12.94 10.20
C ILE A 3 30.31 -13.85 9.00
N ASP A 4 31.44 -14.55 9.01
CA ASP A 4 31.86 -15.47 7.93
C ASP A 4 30.83 -16.58 7.65
N ARG A 5 30.11 -17.04 8.69
CA ARG A 5 29.10 -18.08 8.53
C ARG A 5 27.83 -17.53 7.89
N ILE A 6 27.42 -16.30 8.23
CA ILE A 6 26.24 -15.70 7.64
C ILE A 6 26.51 -15.22 6.21
N GLU A 7 27.72 -14.72 5.92
CA GLU A 7 28.13 -14.39 4.56
C GLU A 7 28.03 -15.58 3.62
N LYS A 8 28.49 -16.76 4.06
CA LYS A 8 28.37 -17.99 3.26
C LYS A 8 26.92 -18.35 2.97
N VAL A 9 26.04 -18.22 3.97
CA VAL A 9 24.60 -18.50 3.80
C VAL A 9 23.96 -17.51 2.83
N LEU A 10 24.23 -16.22 2.98
CA LEU A 10 23.69 -15.16 2.12
C LEU A 10 24.20 -15.29 0.67
N ALA A 11 25.47 -15.63 0.48
CA ALA A 11 26.05 -15.86 -0.85
C ALA A 11 25.37 -17.04 -1.56
N GLN A 12 25.12 -18.13 -0.83
CA GLN A 12 24.39 -19.27 -1.37
C GLN A 12 22.95 -18.89 -1.74
N GLU A 13 22.27 -18.11 -0.91
CA GLU A 13 20.90 -17.64 -1.21
C GLU A 13 20.85 -16.76 -2.47
N LEU A 14 21.84 -15.88 -2.66
CA LEU A 14 21.97 -15.08 -3.88
C LEU A 14 22.21 -15.94 -5.13
N GLU A 15 23.05 -16.97 -5.02
CA GLU A 15 23.29 -17.94 -6.10
C GLU A 15 21.99 -18.69 -6.45
N GLU A 16 21.23 -19.12 -5.44
CA GLU A 16 19.94 -19.79 -5.63
C GLU A 16 18.92 -18.89 -6.31
N LEU A 17 18.85 -17.60 -5.94
CA LEU A 17 18.00 -16.61 -6.63
C LEU A 17 18.46 -16.40 -8.08
N GLY A 18 19.77 -16.39 -8.33
CA GLY A 18 20.35 -16.30 -9.66
C GLY A 18 19.96 -17.50 -10.53
N ASN A 19 20.12 -18.71 -10.00
CA ASN A 19 19.75 -19.96 -10.67
C ASN A 19 18.25 -20.05 -10.97
N LYS A 20 17.39 -19.44 -10.15
CA LYS A 20 15.94 -19.36 -10.36
C LYS A 20 15.52 -18.23 -11.31
N GLY A 21 16.44 -17.33 -11.69
CA GLY A 21 16.12 -16.14 -12.50
C GLY A 21 15.28 -15.09 -11.75
N THR A 22 15.20 -15.16 -10.43
CA THR A 22 14.43 -14.22 -9.58
C THR A 22 15.30 -13.19 -8.89
N LEU A 23 16.63 -13.28 -9.04
CA LEU A 23 17.58 -12.30 -8.54
C LEU A 23 17.32 -10.93 -9.17
N LYS A 24 17.09 -9.93 -8.33
CA LYS A 24 16.98 -8.52 -8.72
C LYS A 24 18.32 -7.84 -8.41
N GLY A 25 18.89 -7.08 -9.35
CA GLY A 25 20.20 -6.46 -9.08
C GLY A 25 20.68 -5.36 -10.02
N GLN A 26 20.18 -5.28 -11.26
CA GLN A 26 20.51 -4.17 -12.15
C GLN A 26 19.35 -3.18 -12.21
N GLU A 27 19.48 -2.09 -11.47
CA GLU A 27 18.53 -0.99 -11.53
C GLU A 27 18.82 -0.11 -12.75
N GLN A 28 17.78 0.33 -13.44
CA GLN A 28 17.90 1.36 -14.45
C GLN A 28 17.93 2.74 -13.77
N VAL A 29 19.07 3.43 -13.89
CA VAL A 29 19.23 4.76 -13.27
C VAL A 29 18.76 5.83 -14.25
N ILE A 30 17.68 6.52 -13.89
CA ILE A 30 17.18 7.69 -14.62
C ILE A 30 18.11 8.87 -14.34
N THR A 31 18.70 9.45 -15.39
CA THR A 31 19.61 10.59 -15.28
C THR A 31 18.95 11.92 -15.61
N ASP A 32 17.90 11.90 -16.43
CA ASP A 32 17.16 13.11 -16.80
C ASP A 32 15.71 12.79 -17.20
N LEU A 33 14.86 13.80 -17.12
CA LEU A 33 13.47 13.79 -17.56
C LEU A 33 13.24 14.95 -18.54
N LEU A 34 12.92 14.60 -19.78
CA LEU A 34 12.55 15.55 -20.80
C LEU A 34 11.02 15.78 -20.75
N PRO A 35 10.57 17.05 -20.75
CA PRO A 35 9.15 17.37 -20.71
C PRO A 35 8.42 16.82 -21.94
N ALA A 36 7.09 16.75 -21.85
CA ALA A 36 6.27 16.40 -23.00
C ALA A 36 6.39 17.45 -24.12
N GLU A 37 6.44 17.00 -25.37
CA GLU A 37 6.37 17.81 -26.57
C GLU A 37 5.02 17.55 -27.29
N VAL A 38 4.64 18.37 -28.28
CA VAL A 38 3.32 18.28 -28.95
C VAL A 38 3.00 16.89 -29.49
N ALA A 39 4.01 16.14 -29.97
CA ALA A 39 3.86 14.81 -30.53
C ALA A 39 4.26 13.68 -29.56
N GLU A 40 4.82 13.99 -28.39
CA GLU A 40 5.46 13.02 -27.51
C GLU A 40 5.15 13.30 -26.03
N GLY A 41 4.70 12.29 -25.28
CA GLY A 41 4.72 12.37 -23.82
C GLY A 41 6.15 12.49 -23.25
N PRO A 42 6.30 12.66 -21.92
CA PRO A 42 7.61 12.79 -21.29
C PRO A 42 8.58 11.67 -21.68
N ARG A 43 9.87 12.01 -21.80
CA ARG A 43 10.94 11.06 -22.10
C ARG A 43 11.95 11.00 -20.97
N TYR A 44 12.60 9.85 -20.81
CA TYR A 44 13.58 9.59 -19.76
C TYR A 44 14.93 9.24 -20.37
N LEU A 45 16.00 9.78 -19.81
CA LEU A 45 17.37 9.38 -20.14
C LEU A 45 17.88 8.40 -19.08
N LEU A 46 18.63 7.40 -19.51
CA LEU A 46 19.17 6.35 -18.63
C LEU A 46 20.70 6.38 -18.62
N ALA A 47 21.29 6.16 -17.45
CA ALA A 47 22.74 6.05 -17.31
C ALA A 47 23.30 4.93 -18.21
N GLY A 48 24.33 5.24 -18.99
CA GLY A 48 24.97 4.29 -19.91
C GLY A 48 24.32 4.17 -21.29
N GLU A 49 23.18 4.83 -21.54
CA GLU A 49 22.45 4.77 -22.82
C GLU A 49 22.66 6.03 -23.70
N GLY A 50 23.53 6.95 -23.30
CA GLY A 50 23.78 8.21 -24.01
C GLY A 50 22.53 9.09 -24.08
N ASP A 51 22.28 9.71 -25.24
CA ASP A 51 21.13 10.61 -25.47
C ASP A 51 19.85 9.88 -25.90
N ARG A 52 19.79 8.56 -25.74
CA ARG A 52 18.63 7.77 -26.12
C ARG A 52 17.43 8.12 -25.24
N ARG A 53 16.33 8.53 -25.87
CA ARG A 53 15.07 8.90 -25.22
C ARG A 53 14.18 7.68 -25.00
N PHE A 54 13.83 7.39 -23.75
CA PHE A 54 12.94 6.28 -23.39
C PHE A 54 11.55 6.76 -22.99
N LEU A 55 10.55 5.92 -23.27
CA LEU A 55 9.19 6.07 -22.75
C LEU A 55 9.00 5.13 -21.55
N ARG A 56 8.52 5.68 -20.43
CA ARG A 56 8.26 4.89 -19.21
C ARG A 56 6.83 4.34 -19.21
N MET A 57 6.69 3.03 -19.39
CA MET A 57 5.39 2.32 -19.43
C MET A 57 5.07 1.49 -18.18
N ASN A 58 5.85 1.66 -17.10
CA ASN A 58 5.72 0.90 -15.86
C ASN A 58 5.61 1.83 -14.62
N SER A 59 5.02 3.02 -14.80
CA SER A 59 4.83 4.00 -13.74
C SER A 59 3.44 3.93 -13.13
N ASN A 60 3.36 4.12 -11.81
CA ASN A 60 2.09 4.29 -11.08
C ASN A 60 1.66 5.78 -11.00
N SER A 61 2.36 6.70 -11.69
CA SER A 61 1.93 8.10 -11.81
C SER A 61 0.87 8.23 -12.91
N TYR A 62 -0.31 7.65 -12.68
CA TYR A 62 -1.35 7.45 -13.70
C TYR A 62 -1.80 8.73 -14.40
N LEU A 63 -1.86 9.85 -13.65
CA LEU A 63 -2.29 11.14 -14.16
C LEU A 63 -1.12 12.12 -14.39
N GLY A 64 0.13 11.66 -14.21
CA GLY A 64 1.31 12.51 -14.38
C GLY A 64 1.41 13.68 -13.38
N MET A 65 0.68 13.63 -12.26
CA MET A 65 0.60 14.75 -11.30
C MET A 65 1.95 15.20 -10.76
N SER A 66 2.91 14.27 -10.66
CA SER A 66 4.28 14.55 -10.22
C SER A 66 5.05 15.50 -11.14
N LEU A 67 4.58 15.76 -12.36
CA LEU A 67 5.22 16.66 -13.33
C LEU A 67 4.45 17.97 -13.52
N LEU A 68 3.33 18.15 -12.82
CA LEU A 68 2.57 19.38 -12.89
C LEU A 68 3.35 20.51 -12.21
N GLN A 69 3.50 21.63 -12.92
CA GLN A 69 4.26 22.80 -12.45
C GLN A 69 3.76 23.28 -11.08
N GLU A 70 2.44 23.34 -10.88
CA GLU A 70 1.83 23.74 -9.62
C GLU A 70 2.20 22.83 -8.42
N VAL A 71 2.41 21.54 -8.67
CA VAL A 71 2.79 20.56 -7.64
C VAL A 71 4.27 20.76 -7.27
N VAL A 72 5.13 20.91 -8.28
CA VAL A 72 6.57 21.17 -8.09
C VAL A 72 6.78 22.47 -7.31
N GLU A 73 6.09 23.56 -7.71
CA GLU A 73 6.19 24.85 -7.02
C GLU A 73 5.69 24.79 -5.57
N ALA A 74 4.62 24.03 -5.30
CA ALA A 74 4.12 23.81 -3.95
C ALA A 74 5.14 23.06 -3.08
N GLU A 75 5.80 22.05 -3.63
CA GLU A 75 6.86 21.29 -2.96
C GLU A 75 8.08 22.18 -2.65
N GLU A 76 8.58 22.94 -3.64
CA GLU A 76 9.69 23.88 -3.44
C GLU A 76 9.38 24.93 -2.36
N LYS A 77 8.18 25.50 -2.39
CA LYS A 77 7.75 26.50 -1.40
C LYS A 77 7.66 25.90 0.00
N ALA A 78 7.16 24.68 0.13
CA ALA A 78 7.10 23.98 1.40
C ALA A 78 8.51 23.70 1.94
N ALA A 79 9.40 23.17 1.10
CA ALA A 79 10.79 22.87 1.47
C ALA A 79 11.56 24.13 1.90
N ARG A 80 11.40 25.26 1.20
CA ARG A 80 12.00 26.55 1.61
C ARG A 80 11.48 27.06 2.95
N LYS A 81 10.20 26.83 3.25
CA LYS A 81 9.55 27.32 4.47
C LYS A 81 9.81 26.44 5.69
N PHE A 82 9.81 25.12 5.51
CA PHE A 82 9.79 24.15 6.60
C PHE A 82 11.06 23.27 6.66
N GLY A 83 11.94 23.33 5.66
CA GLY A 83 13.04 22.40 5.50
C GLY A 83 12.59 21.07 4.90
N THR A 84 13.47 20.06 4.91
CA THR A 84 13.24 18.75 4.27
C THR A 84 12.44 17.76 5.11
N GLY A 85 12.17 18.07 6.38
CA GLY A 85 11.36 17.20 7.23
C GLY A 85 11.26 17.67 8.68
N PRO A 86 10.31 17.12 9.42
CA PRO A 86 9.95 17.61 10.76
C PRO A 86 10.97 17.31 11.86
N GLY A 87 11.92 16.38 11.65
CA GLY A 87 12.92 16.01 12.65
C GLY A 87 12.38 15.32 13.91
N ALA A 88 11.07 15.08 14.00
CA ALA A 88 10.40 14.42 15.11
C ALA A 88 9.13 13.70 14.65
N VAL A 89 8.60 12.80 15.50
CA VAL A 89 7.28 12.18 15.31
C VAL A 89 6.15 13.15 15.64
N ARG A 90 4.94 12.86 15.12
CA ARG A 90 3.76 13.75 15.18
C ARG A 90 3.47 14.33 16.56
N PHE A 91 3.41 13.48 17.60
CA PHE A 91 3.01 13.88 18.96
C PHE A 91 4.07 14.70 19.71
N ILE A 92 5.36 14.54 19.39
CA ILE A 92 6.43 15.26 20.11
C ILE A 92 6.50 16.70 19.58
N SER A 93 7.00 16.87 18.35
CA SER A 93 7.13 18.17 17.69
C SER A 93 7.14 18.03 16.16
N GLY A 94 6.55 16.95 15.63
CA GLY A 94 6.70 16.57 14.23
C GLY A 94 5.57 17.02 13.29
N THR A 95 4.59 17.76 13.81
CA THR A 95 3.39 18.11 13.05
C THR A 95 3.51 19.53 12.49
N TYR A 96 3.66 19.63 11.17
CA TYR A 96 3.58 20.90 10.45
C TYR A 96 2.16 21.19 9.96
N HIS A 97 1.87 22.46 9.73
CA HIS A 97 0.58 22.91 9.21
C HIS A 97 0.13 22.16 7.93
N PRO A 98 1.00 21.85 6.94
CA PRO A 98 0.58 21.07 5.76
C PRO A 98 0.08 19.66 6.09
N HIS A 99 0.53 19.03 7.17
CA HIS A 99 0.02 17.72 7.58
C HIS A 99 -1.46 17.80 7.97
N ILE A 100 -1.81 18.78 8.83
CA ILE A 100 -3.17 18.98 9.30
C ILE A 100 -4.10 19.38 8.14
N GLU A 101 -3.64 20.27 7.26
CA GLU A 101 -4.45 20.69 6.11
C GLU A 101 -4.67 19.55 5.11
N LEU A 102 -3.67 18.70 4.88
CA LEU A 102 -3.83 17.52 4.03
C LEU A 102 -4.81 16.52 4.65
N GLU A 103 -4.69 16.23 5.95
CA GLU A 103 -5.63 15.37 6.68
C GLU A 103 -7.07 15.89 6.57
N ARG A 104 -7.28 17.19 6.80
CA ARG A 104 -8.61 17.82 6.68
C ARG A 104 -9.18 17.67 5.27
N ARG A 105 -8.39 17.98 4.23
CA ARG A 105 -8.82 17.90 2.82
C ARG A 105 -9.09 16.47 2.38
N LEU A 106 -8.32 15.49 2.84
CA LEU A 106 -8.55 14.08 2.55
C LEU A 106 -9.81 13.55 3.24
N ALA A 107 -10.06 13.96 4.50
CA ALA A 107 -11.30 13.64 5.20
C ALA A 107 -12.52 14.16 4.44
N GLU A 108 -12.49 15.43 4.01
CA GLU A 108 -13.53 16.06 3.20
C GLU A 108 -13.73 15.34 1.85
N PHE A 109 -12.63 15.05 1.14
CA PHE A 109 -12.67 14.34 -0.15
C PHE A 109 -13.33 12.96 -0.06
N HIS A 110 -13.08 12.23 1.01
CA HIS A 110 -13.65 10.90 1.24
C HIS A 110 -15.00 10.92 1.98
N GLY A 111 -15.53 12.09 2.34
CA GLY A 111 -16.75 12.20 3.15
C GLY A 111 -16.62 11.50 4.52
N ARG A 112 -15.48 11.67 5.19
CA ARG A 112 -15.16 11.09 6.51
C ARG A 112 -14.96 12.18 7.55
N GLU A 113 -15.20 11.85 8.82
CA GLU A 113 -15.07 12.79 9.94
C GLU A 113 -13.62 13.25 10.18
N ALA A 114 -12.66 12.35 9.94
CA ALA A 114 -11.24 12.62 10.11
C ALA A 114 -10.40 11.76 9.16
N CYS A 115 -9.14 12.17 8.98
CA CYS A 115 -8.11 11.43 8.25
C CYS A 115 -6.81 11.46 9.04
N MET A 116 -5.98 10.44 8.85
CA MET A 116 -4.63 10.37 9.40
C MET A 116 -3.68 9.96 8.28
N ILE A 117 -2.60 10.74 8.10
CA ILE A 117 -1.58 10.42 7.10
C ILE A 117 -0.46 9.56 7.69
N PHE A 118 0.03 8.63 6.87
CA PHE A 118 1.21 7.81 7.14
C PHE A 118 2.25 8.05 6.04
N SER A 119 3.49 7.60 6.26
CA SER A 119 4.58 7.74 5.28
C SER A 119 4.37 6.94 3.99
N SER A 120 3.52 5.90 4.02
CA SER A 120 3.15 5.10 2.85
C SER A 120 1.86 4.32 3.09
N ALA A 121 1.25 3.81 2.01
CA ALA A 121 0.14 2.85 2.11
C ALA A 121 0.54 1.58 2.89
N TYR A 122 1.79 1.12 2.74
CA TYR A 122 2.30 -0.01 3.51
C TYR A 122 2.29 0.29 5.01
N ALA A 123 2.81 1.46 5.40
CA ALA A 123 2.80 1.92 6.79
C ALA A 123 1.36 2.12 7.32
N THR A 124 0.43 2.53 6.46
CA THR A 124 -1.00 2.64 6.80
C THR A 124 -1.57 1.28 7.17
N SER A 125 -1.40 0.25 6.32
CA SER A 125 -1.88 -1.11 6.64
C SER A 125 -1.28 -1.65 7.94
N MET A 126 0.02 -1.47 8.13
CA MET A 126 0.73 -1.90 9.34
C MET A 126 0.35 -1.11 10.60
N GLY A 127 -0.06 0.16 10.45
CA GLY A 127 -0.47 1.02 11.56
C GLY A 127 -1.95 0.88 11.94
N VAL A 128 -2.81 0.49 10.99
CA VAL A 128 -4.26 0.45 11.17
C VAL A 128 -4.76 -0.95 11.49
N LEU A 129 -4.36 -1.97 10.74
CA LEU A 129 -4.94 -3.31 10.88
C LEU A 129 -4.56 -3.99 12.22
N PRO A 130 -3.29 -4.04 12.66
CA PRO A 130 -2.94 -4.79 13.87
C PRO A 130 -3.64 -4.32 15.14
N PRO A 131 -3.80 -3.00 15.42
CA PRO A 131 -4.57 -2.54 16.58
C PRO A 131 -6.06 -2.90 16.52
N LEU A 132 -6.64 -3.01 15.32
CA LEU A 132 -8.05 -3.38 15.13
C LEU A 132 -8.29 -4.89 15.25
N ILE A 133 -7.25 -5.71 15.10
CA ILE A 133 -7.35 -7.17 15.11
C ILE A 133 -6.90 -7.73 16.47
N THR A 134 -7.84 -8.25 17.26
CA THR A 134 -7.57 -8.91 18.56
C THR A 134 -7.82 -10.41 18.48
N ALA A 135 -7.56 -11.11 19.59
CA ALA A 135 -7.85 -12.54 19.74
C ALA A 135 -9.34 -12.90 19.61
N ASP A 136 -10.23 -11.90 19.57
CA ASP A 136 -11.68 -12.05 19.36
C ASP A 136 -12.13 -11.72 17.93
N THR A 137 -11.20 -11.29 17.08
CA THR A 137 -11.47 -10.89 15.68
C THR A 137 -11.23 -12.06 14.73
N VAL A 138 -12.20 -12.35 13.87
CA VAL A 138 -11.95 -13.13 12.64
C VAL A 138 -11.61 -12.16 11.52
N VAL A 139 -10.54 -12.43 10.77
CA VAL A 139 -10.16 -11.63 9.60
C VAL A 139 -10.42 -12.43 8.35
N VAL A 140 -11.24 -11.88 7.46
CA VAL A 140 -11.61 -12.46 6.16
C VAL A 140 -10.90 -11.67 5.06
N SER A 141 -10.03 -12.30 4.28
CA SER A 141 -9.13 -11.63 3.34
C SER A 141 -9.18 -12.28 1.96
N ASP A 142 -9.18 -11.46 0.90
CA ASP A 142 -8.98 -11.93 -0.47
C ASP A 142 -7.58 -12.58 -0.61
N GLU A 143 -7.47 -13.66 -1.38
CA GLU A 143 -6.20 -14.37 -1.59
C GLU A 143 -5.13 -13.54 -2.33
N LEU A 144 -5.54 -12.54 -3.12
CA LEU A 144 -4.63 -11.68 -3.90
C LEU A 144 -4.37 -10.31 -3.26
N ASN A 145 -4.79 -10.11 -2.00
CA ASN A 145 -4.51 -8.88 -1.27
C ASN A 145 -3.03 -8.51 -1.30
N HIS A 146 -2.76 -7.21 -1.39
CA HIS A 146 -1.42 -6.69 -1.40
C HIS A 146 -0.61 -7.15 -0.18
N ASN A 147 0.69 -7.38 -0.38
CA ASN A 147 1.59 -7.91 0.64
C ASN A 147 1.60 -7.07 1.94
N CYS A 148 1.26 -5.77 1.89
CA CYS A 148 1.13 -4.94 3.10
C CYS A 148 -0.02 -5.38 4.01
N ILE A 149 -1.16 -5.80 3.45
CA ILE A 149 -2.31 -6.33 4.21
C ILE A 149 -1.91 -7.67 4.83
N ILE A 150 -1.31 -8.56 4.04
CA ILE A 150 -0.85 -9.88 4.50
C ILE A 150 0.12 -9.74 5.67
N ASN A 151 1.11 -8.84 5.57
CA ASN A 151 2.08 -8.65 6.63
C ASN A 151 1.49 -7.96 7.87
N ALA A 152 0.52 -7.05 7.70
CA ALA A 152 -0.21 -6.48 8.82
C ALA A 152 -1.04 -7.54 9.57
N MET A 153 -1.73 -8.42 8.84
CA MET A 153 -2.46 -9.57 9.42
C MET A 153 -1.53 -10.60 10.08
N ARG A 154 -0.28 -10.73 9.61
CA ARG A 154 0.74 -11.59 10.24
C ARG A 154 1.28 -10.99 11.54
N LEU A 155 1.41 -9.67 11.60
CA LEU A 155 1.80 -8.95 12.82
C LEU A 155 0.70 -9.01 13.89
N ALA A 156 -0.56 -9.04 13.46
CA ALA A 156 -1.72 -9.19 14.33
C ALA A 156 -1.88 -10.61 14.92
N ARG A 157 -2.70 -10.73 15.96
CA ARG A 157 -3.08 -12.00 16.61
C ARG A 157 -4.60 -12.21 16.57
N PRO A 158 -5.18 -12.41 15.37
CA PRO A 158 -6.61 -12.69 15.24
C PRO A 158 -6.98 -14.01 15.91
N ARG A 159 -8.28 -14.20 16.18
CA ARG A 159 -8.87 -15.50 16.49
C ARG A 159 -8.61 -16.49 15.35
N GLU A 160 -8.93 -16.08 14.14
CA GLU A 160 -8.81 -16.88 12.92
C GLU A 160 -8.54 -15.97 11.71
N LYS A 161 -7.85 -16.51 10.71
CA LYS A 161 -7.65 -15.89 9.40
C LYS A 161 -8.34 -16.77 8.38
N LYS A 162 -9.41 -16.29 7.77
CA LYS A 162 -10.10 -16.97 6.67
C LYS A 162 -9.71 -16.28 5.36
N ILE A 163 -9.21 -17.04 4.39
CA ILE A 163 -8.79 -16.53 3.08
C ILE A 163 -9.78 -17.06 2.06
N TYR A 164 -10.49 -16.18 1.36
CA TYR A 164 -11.41 -16.59 0.29
C TYR A 164 -10.72 -16.45 -1.07
N ARG A 165 -11.08 -17.32 -2.02
CA ARG A 165 -10.56 -17.22 -3.40
C ARG A 165 -10.85 -15.86 -3.99
N HIS A 166 -9.98 -15.41 -4.88
CA HIS A 166 -10.04 -14.07 -5.44
C HIS A 166 -11.40 -13.76 -6.06
N LEU A 167 -12.07 -12.71 -5.56
CA LEU A 167 -13.42 -12.29 -5.96
C LEU A 167 -14.53 -13.36 -5.81
N ASP A 168 -14.29 -14.43 -5.03
CA ASP A 168 -15.31 -15.45 -4.74
C ASP A 168 -16.20 -14.98 -3.59
N LEU A 169 -17.25 -14.22 -3.93
CA LEU A 169 -18.20 -13.68 -2.96
C LEU A 169 -19.03 -14.76 -2.25
N GLY A 170 -19.18 -15.94 -2.86
CA GLY A 170 -19.86 -17.07 -2.20
C GLY A 170 -19.02 -17.64 -1.07
N GLU A 171 -17.71 -17.75 -1.28
CA GLU A 171 -16.78 -18.14 -0.24
C GLU A 171 -16.66 -17.07 0.86
N LEU A 172 -16.64 -15.78 0.50
CA LEU A 172 -16.74 -14.68 1.48
C LEU A 172 -17.99 -14.79 2.36
N ASP A 173 -19.18 -14.98 1.77
CA ASP A 173 -20.45 -15.11 2.50
C ASP A 173 -20.42 -16.31 3.45
N THR A 174 -19.89 -17.45 2.98
CA THR A 174 -19.74 -18.67 3.79
C THR A 174 -18.81 -18.44 4.99
N GLN A 175 -17.64 -17.82 4.75
CA GLN A 175 -16.65 -17.56 5.80
C GLN A 175 -17.16 -16.60 6.88
N LEU A 176 -17.97 -15.61 6.51
CA LEU A 176 -18.64 -14.72 7.47
C LEU A 176 -19.74 -15.46 8.24
N ALA A 177 -20.56 -16.26 7.57
CA ALA A 177 -21.60 -17.06 8.23
C ALA A 177 -21.02 -18.00 9.29
N GLU A 178 -19.92 -18.68 8.99
CA GLU A 178 -19.23 -19.57 9.94
C GLU A 178 -18.63 -18.82 11.13
N ALA A 179 -18.10 -17.61 10.89
CA ALA A 179 -17.50 -16.80 11.94
C ALA A 179 -18.54 -16.16 12.87
N ALA A 180 -19.78 -16.02 12.41
CA ALA A 180 -20.90 -15.48 13.19
C ALA A 180 -21.21 -16.39 14.38
N GLY A 181 -21.28 -15.80 15.58
CA GLY A 181 -21.47 -16.54 16.83
C GLY A 181 -20.21 -17.21 17.42
N GLU A 182 -19.13 -17.35 16.64
CA GLU A 182 -17.84 -17.86 17.15
C GLU A 182 -16.86 -16.75 17.56
N SER A 183 -17.06 -15.55 17.03
CA SER A 183 -16.17 -14.40 17.24
C SER A 183 -16.96 -13.16 17.66
N ARG A 184 -16.28 -12.20 18.29
CA ARG A 184 -16.95 -10.97 18.74
C ARG A 184 -17.15 -9.99 17.58
N ARG A 185 -16.26 -10.06 16.59
CA ARG A 185 -16.26 -9.20 15.39
C ARG A 185 -15.57 -9.90 14.22
N ALA A 186 -15.97 -9.54 13.01
CA ALA A 186 -15.29 -9.89 11.79
C ALA A 186 -14.75 -8.63 11.07
N ILE A 187 -13.56 -8.74 10.48
CA ILE A 187 -12.99 -7.71 9.60
C ILE A 187 -12.81 -8.31 8.22
N VAL A 188 -13.56 -7.81 7.24
CA VAL A 188 -13.31 -8.08 5.82
C VAL A 188 -12.28 -7.09 5.31
N VAL A 189 -11.21 -7.58 4.70
CA VAL A 189 -10.15 -6.75 4.12
C VAL A 189 -9.88 -7.18 2.68
N THR A 190 -9.92 -6.22 1.75
CA THR A 190 -9.71 -6.45 0.33
C THR A 190 -9.03 -5.24 -0.33
N ASP A 191 -8.20 -5.45 -1.34
CA ASP A 191 -7.73 -4.39 -2.24
C ASP A 191 -8.92 -3.84 -3.05
N GLY A 192 -8.94 -2.53 -3.30
CA GLY A 192 -9.97 -1.93 -4.15
C GLY A 192 -9.73 -2.24 -5.63
N ILE A 193 -8.49 -2.05 -6.09
CA ILE A 193 -8.00 -2.43 -7.42
C ILE A 193 -6.79 -3.34 -7.21
N PHE A 194 -6.77 -4.52 -7.83
CA PHE A 194 -5.69 -5.48 -7.65
C PHE A 194 -4.51 -5.14 -8.56
N SER A 195 -3.38 -4.80 -7.95
CA SER A 195 -2.25 -4.13 -8.60
C SER A 195 -1.65 -4.83 -9.81
N MET A 196 -1.72 -6.17 -9.85
CA MET A 196 -1.13 -6.98 -10.92
C MET A 196 -2.12 -7.42 -12.00
N ARG A 197 -3.43 -7.32 -11.74
CA ARG A 197 -4.49 -7.81 -12.64
C ARG A 197 -5.34 -6.69 -13.24
N GLY A 198 -5.51 -5.59 -12.51
CA GLY A 198 -6.34 -4.45 -12.93
C GLY A 198 -7.85 -4.69 -12.82
N ASP A 199 -8.28 -5.83 -12.27
CA ASP A 199 -9.64 -6.04 -11.80
C ASP A 199 -9.88 -5.32 -10.46
N HIS A 200 -11.15 -5.24 -10.07
CA HIS A 200 -11.59 -4.48 -8.90
C HIS A 200 -12.53 -5.31 -8.01
N ALA A 201 -12.50 -5.04 -6.71
CA ALA A 201 -13.44 -5.63 -5.77
C ALA A 201 -14.84 -4.99 -5.93
N PRO A 202 -15.93 -5.78 -6.04
CA PRO A 202 -17.30 -5.26 -6.02
C PRO A 202 -17.67 -4.86 -4.58
N LEU A 203 -17.20 -3.67 -4.16
CA LEU A 203 -17.27 -3.22 -2.77
C LEU A 203 -18.71 -3.08 -2.26
N ASP A 204 -19.67 -2.75 -3.12
CA ASP A 204 -21.09 -2.68 -2.78
C ASP A 204 -21.66 -4.05 -2.43
N GLU A 205 -21.33 -5.09 -3.20
CA GLU A 205 -21.74 -6.47 -2.93
C GLU A 205 -21.06 -7.03 -1.67
N ILE A 206 -19.75 -6.79 -1.51
CA ILE A 206 -18.99 -7.16 -0.31
C ILE A 206 -19.62 -6.53 0.94
N MET A 207 -19.97 -5.24 0.87
CA MET A 207 -20.64 -4.54 1.97
C MET A 207 -22.04 -5.09 2.24
N ALA A 208 -22.80 -5.49 1.22
CA ALA A 208 -24.10 -6.11 1.38
C ALA A 208 -24.00 -7.47 2.12
N ILE A 209 -22.99 -8.28 1.77
CA ILE A 209 -22.70 -9.54 2.44
C ILE A 209 -22.28 -9.29 3.90
N ALA A 210 -21.37 -8.36 4.15
CA ALA A 210 -20.95 -8.03 5.52
C ALA A 210 -22.16 -7.59 6.40
N ARG A 211 -23.04 -6.74 5.86
CA ARG A 211 -24.24 -6.26 6.56
C ARG A 211 -25.24 -7.36 6.93
N LYS A 212 -25.31 -8.44 6.15
CA LYS A 212 -26.19 -9.60 6.44
C LYS A 212 -25.87 -10.26 7.78
N TYR A 213 -24.61 -10.19 8.22
CA TYR A 213 -24.12 -10.85 9.43
C TYR A 213 -23.79 -9.88 10.57
N ASP A 214 -23.81 -8.57 10.33
CA ASP A 214 -23.39 -7.51 11.26
C ASP A 214 -24.04 -7.65 12.64
N GLU A 215 -25.37 -7.82 12.71
CA GLU A 215 -26.11 -7.97 13.97
C GLU A 215 -25.77 -9.25 14.77
N GLN A 216 -25.06 -10.20 14.16
CA GLN A 216 -24.66 -11.46 14.78
C GLN A 216 -23.28 -11.35 15.46
N TYR A 217 -22.56 -10.25 15.24
CA TYR A 217 -21.31 -9.93 15.91
C TYR A 217 -21.58 -8.95 17.07
N PRO A 218 -21.18 -9.28 18.30
CA PRO A 218 -21.32 -8.39 19.47
C PRO A 218 -20.60 -7.03 19.36
N GLU A 219 -19.64 -6.89 18.46
CA GLU A 219 -18.82 -5.68 18.19
C GLU A 219 -18.80 -5.37 16.70
#